data_AF-A0AAW4YFG8-F1
#
_entry.id   AF-A0AAW4YFG8-F1
#
_cell.length_a   1.000
_cell.length_b   1.000
_cell.length_c   1.000
_cell.angle_alpha   90.00
_cell.angle_beta   90.00
_cell.angle_gamma   90.00
#
_symmetry.space_group_name_H-M   'P 1'
#
loop_
_entity.id
_entity.type
_entity.pdbx_description
1 polymer ?
#
loop_
_entity_poly.entity_id
_entity_poly.type
_entity_poly.pdbx_seq_one_letter_code
_entity_poly.pdbx_strand_id
1 'polypeptide(L)'
;MKSIATLEAEQYLYDSLIIDKMGVCGCHEVVIGRKPLTHGHEIVDFLTYDTKNIFRAYEIKVSKADLKSSAKLSFVGHYNYLVLPRNLYEEVKYTDLSSILKQENVGIVIIGEGIIRKSGRKTLTMGDNVMLMDSLNCALNRENVKIRRGKRLS
;
A
#
# COMPACT_ATOMS: atom_id res chain seq x y z
N MET A 1 -5.96 0.60 17.34
CA MET A 1 -5.02 -0.55 17.37
C MET A 1 -5.23 -1.32 16.09
N LYS A 2 -4.18 -1.71 15.36
CA LYS A 2 -4.34 -2.50 14.12
C LYS A 2 -4.90 -3.88 14.45
N SER A 3 -5.75 -4.40 13.57
CA SER A 3 -6.24 -5.77 13.70
C SER A 3 -5.12 -6.77 13.40
N ILE A 4 -5.20 -7.99 13.97
CA ILE A 4 -4.23 -9.06 13.70
C ILE A 4 -4.17 -9.37 12.19
N ALA A 5 -5.34 -9.46 11.54
CA ALA A 5 -5.43 -9.71 10.10
C ALA A 5 -4.74 -8.62 9.27
N THR A 6 -4.79 -7.36 9.71
CA THR A 6 -4.07 -6.26 9.04
C THR A 6 -2.56 -6.45 9.16
N LEU A 7 -2.07 -6.84 10.34
CA LEU A 7 -0.64 -7.09 10.56
C LEU A 7 -0.15 -8.29 9.74
N GLU A 8 -0.95 -9.36 9.64
CA GLU A 8 -0.64 -10.52 8.79
C GLU A 8 -0.58 -10.14 7.31
N ALA A 9 -1.50 -9.28 6.84
CA ALA A 9 -1.48 -8.76 5.48
C ALA A 9 -0.24 -7.89 5.21
N GLU A 10 0.14 -7.03 6.16
CA GLU A 10 1.36 -6.22 6.08
C GLU A 10 2.61 -7.11 5.99
N GLN A 11 2.71 -8.11 6.87
CA GLN A 11 3.81 -9.06 6.87
C GLN A 11 3.90 -9.83 5.55
N TYR A 12 2.77 -10.33 5.05
CA TYR A 12 2.71 -11.01 3.75
C TYR A 12 3.24 -10.15 2.60
N LEU A 13 2.88 -8.86 2.55
CA LEU A 13 3.39 -7.95 1.51
C LEU A 13 4.90 -7.75 1.66
N TYR A 14 5.40 -7.58 2.88
CA TYR A 14 6.82 -7.39 3.12
C TYR A 14 7.63 -8.63 2.71
N ASP A 15 7.18 -9.82 3.12
CA ASP A 15 7.83 -11.10 2.79
C ASP A 15 7.83 -11.35 1.28
N SER A 16 6.68 -11.14 0.62
CA SER A 16 6.52 -11.45 -0.80
C SER A 16 7.17 -10.43 -1.74
N LEU A 17 7.28 -9.16 -1.33
CA LEU A 17 7.71 -8.07 -2.20
C LEU A 17 9.09 -7.50 -1.86
N ILE A 18 9.61 -7.70 -0.65
CA ILE A 18 10.84 -7.05 -0.16
C ILE A 18 11.95 -8.03 0.23
N ILE A 19 11.71 -8.97 1.15
CA ILE A 19 12.77 -9.70 1.88
C ILE A 19 13.85 -10.33 0.96
N ASP A 20 13.45 -10.87 -0.19
CA ASP A 20 14.37 -11.51 -1.15
C ASP A 20 14.43 -10.78 -2.51
N LYS A 21 13.97 -9.53 -2.58
CA LYS A 21 13.89 -8.77 -3.84
C LYS A 21 14.96 -7.68 -3.88
N MET A 22 16.00 -7.92 -4.66
CA MET A 22 17.00 -6.88 -4.95
C MET A 22 16.40 -5.76 -5.81
N GLY A 23 16.73 -4.51 -5.47
CA GLY A 23 16.32 -3.34 -6.25
C GLY A 23 14.86 -2.94 -6.07
N VAL A 24 14.21 -3.40 -5.00
CA VAL A 24 12.89 -2.94 -4.56
C VAL A 24 13.00 -2.43 -3.13
N CYS A 25 12.48 -1.25 -2.86
CA CYS A 25 12.28 -0.74 -1.50
C CYS A 25 10.79 -0.59 -1.23
N GLY A 26 10.39 -0.69 0.03
CA GLY A 26 9.00 -0.49 0.43
C GLY A 26 8.83 -0.30 1.92
N CYS A 27 7.71 0.32 2.29
CA CYS A 27 7.39 0.65 3.68
C CYS A 27 5.88 0.69 3.92
N HIS A 28 5.46 0.39 5.15
CA HIS A 28 4.08 0.52 5.60
C HIS A 28 3.73 1.96 6.00
N GLU A 29 2.44 2.29 5.99
CA GLU A 29 1.86 3.55 6.47
C GLU A 29 2.58 4.79 5.90
N VAL A 30 2.61 4.89 4.58
CA VAL A 30 3.32 5.98 3.90
C VAL A 30 2.39 7.17 3.76
N VAL A 31 2.72 8.25 4.47
CA VAL A 31 1.99 9.51 4.42
C VAL A 31 2.40 10.28 3.16
N ILE A 32 1.46 10.50 2.26
CA ILE A 32 1.70 11.16 0.98
C ILE A 32 1.59 12.67 1.13
N GLY A 33 2.56 13.40 0.55
CA GLY A 33 2.46 14.85 0.40
C GLY A 33 2.50 15.63 1.71
N ARG A 34 3.41 15.27 2.64
CA ARG A 34 3.66 16.04 3.88
C ARG A 34 4.05 17.49 3.54
N LYS A 35 3.06 18.38 3.45
CA LYS A 35 3.26 19.83 3.49
C LYS A 35 3.00 20.32 4.91
N PRO A 36 3.78 21.28 5.44
CA PRO A 36 3.65 21.73 6.83
C PRO A 36 2.28 22.36 7.20
N LEU A 37 1.38 22.62 6.25
CA LEU A 37 0.24 23.53 6.44
C LEU A 37 -1.12 23.09 5.84
N THR A 38 -1.26 21.87 5.30
CA THR A 38 -2.55 21.44 4.70
C THR A 38 -3.17 20.25 5.42
N HIS A 39 -4.44 20.41 5.79
CA HIS A 39 -5.29 19.36 6.36
C HIS A 39 -5.67 18.35 5.28
N GLY A 40 -5.36 17.07 5.50
CA GLY A 40 -5.67 15.96 4.61
C GLY A 40 -4.42 15.22 4.21
N HIS A 41 -4.07 14.19 4.99
CA HIS A 41 -2.98 13.28 4.67
C HIS A 41 -3.57 12.01 4.09
N GLU A 42 -3.28 11.73 2.82
CA GLU A 42 -3.46 10.39 2.26
C GLU A 42 -2.38 9.48 2.85
N ILE A 43 -2.79 8.29 3.30
CA ILE A 43 -1.90 7.28 3.84
C ILE A 43 -2.08 6.05 2.97
N VAL A 44 -0.99 5.60 2.37
CA VAL A 44 -0.94 4.33 1.65
C VAL A 44 -0.53 3.26 2.65
N ASP A 45 -1.28 2.16 2.75
CA ASP A 45 -0.98 1.07 3.69
C ASP A 45 0.39 0.45 3.43
N PHE A 46 0.73 0.21 2.16
CA PHE A 46 2.06 -0.22 1.76
C PHE A 46 2.46 0.36 0.40
N LEU A 47 3.63 0.97 0.32
CA LEU A 47 4.17 1.54 -0.92
C LEU A 47 5.50 0.89 -1.24
N THR A 48 5.68 0.51 -2.52
CA THR A 48 6.95 0.00 -3.05
C THR A 48 7.46 0.88 -4.19
N TYR A 49 8.77 0.89 -4.38
CA TYR A 49 9.46 1.55 -5.48
C TYR A 49 10.62 0.66 -5.97
N ASP A 50 10.77 0.55 -7.28
CA ASP A 50 11.81 -0.27 -7.90
C ASP A 50 12.80 0.54 -8.74
N THR A 51 13.90 -0.11 -9.12
CA THR A 51 14.97 0.45 -9.97
C THR A 51 14.50 0.91 -11.37
N LYS A 52 13.28 0.55 -11.79
CA LYS A 52 12.67 1.02 -13.05
C LYS A 52 11.83 2.29 -12.84
N ASN A 53 11.97 2.94 -11.68
CA ASN A 53 11.19 4.08 -11.26
C ASN A 53 9.70 3.78 -11.11
N ILE A 54 9.32 2.55 -10.76
CA ILE A 54 7.91 2.15 -10.67
C ILE A 54 7.44 2.10 -9.22
N PHE A 55 6.63 3.08 -8.84
CA PHE A 55 5.79 3.02 -7.65
C PHE A 55 4.61 2.05 -7.78
N ARG A 56 4.41 1.20 -6.76
CA ARG A 56 3.18 0.40 -6.59
C ARG A 56 2.59 0.64 -5.21
N ALA A 57 1.33 1.06 -5.17
CA ALA A 57 0.58 1.30 -3.94
C ALA A 57 -0.36 0.14 -3.66
N TYR A 58 -0.43 -0.26 -2.40
CA TYR A 58 -1.24 -1.38 -1.92
C TYR A 58 -2.13 -0.87 -0.79
N GLU A 59 -3.43 -1.12 -0.92
CA GLU A 59 -4.47 -0.80 0.05
C GLU A 59 -4.99 -2.11 0.65
N ILE A 60 -4.86 -2.29 1.96
CA ILE A 60 -5.21 -3.52 2.68
C ILE A 60 -6.65 -3.40 3.17
N LYS A 61 -7.49 -4.37 2.79
CA LYS A 61 -8.87 -4.47 3.27
C LYS A 61 -9.11 -5.89 3.76
N VAL A 62 -9.24 -6.04 5.08
CA VAL A 62 -9.40 -7.37 5.71
C VAL A 62 -10.84 -7.66 6.13
N SER A 63 -11.70 -6.64 6.11
CA SER A 63 -13.13 -6.75 6.41
C SER A 63 -14.00 -5.94 5.43
N LYS A 64 -15.31 -6.25 5.41
CA LYS A 64 -16.31 -5.43 4.70
C LYS A 64 -16.41 -4.00 5.24
N ALA A 65 -16.18 -3.81 6.53
CA ALA A 65 -16.20 -2.49 7.13
C ALA A 65 -15.08 -1.63 6.54
N ASP A 66 -13.90 -2.21 6.30
CA ASP A 66 -12.78 -1.50 5.67
C ASP A 66 -13.11 -1.09 4.24
N LEU A 67 -13.84 -1.93 3.50
CA LEU A 67 -14.28 -1.64 2.13
C LEU A 67 -15.31 -0.51 2.07
N LYS A 68 -16.18 -0.42 3.08
CA LYS A 68 -17.24 0.60 3.17
C LYS A 68 -16.81 1.86 3.91
N SER A 69 -15.58 1.90 4.41
CA SER A 69 -15.06 3.06 5.13
C SER A 69 -15.05 4.31 4.23
N SER A 70 -15.33 5.47 4.80
CA SER A 70 -15.20 6.77 4.12
C SER A 70 -13.76 7.23 3.94
N ALA A 71 -12.79 6.41 4.36
CA ALA A 71 -11.37 6.69 4.19
C ALA A 71 -11.03 6.74 2.70
N LYS A 72 -10.26 7.75 2.30
CA LYS A 72 -9.85 7.92 0.91
C LYS A 72 -8.90 6.79 0.52
N LEU A 73 -9.26 6.03 -0.52
CA LEU A 73 -8.36 5.04 -1.12
C LEU A 73 -7.21 5.77 -1.81
N SER A 74 -5.97 5.47 -1.42
CA SER A 74 -4.79 6.21 -1.88
C SER A 74 -4.14 5.49 -3.08
N PHE A 75 -4.82 5.50 -4.23
CA PHE A 75 -4.32 4.92 -5.48
C PHE A 75 -3.38 5.88 -6.24
N VAL A 76 -2.26 6.18 -5.59
CA VAL A 76 -1.26 7.16 -6.02
C VAL A 76 -0.12 6.57 -6.86
N GLY A 77 0.02 5.24 -6.90
CA GLY A 77 1.12 4.58 -7.61
C GLY A 77 0.92 4.51 -9.13
N HIS A 78 1.98 4.11 -9.84
CA HIS A 78 1.87 3.70 -11.25
C HIS A 78 0.99 2.46 -11.39
N TYR A 79 1.04 1.57 -10.40
CA TYR A 79 0.14 0.44 -10.27
C TYR A 79 -0.46 0.46 -8.88
N ASN A 80 -1.74 0.12 -8.78
CA ASN A 80 -2.51 0.23 -7.57
C ASN A 80 -3.22 -1.10 -7.31
N TYR A 81 -3.11 -1.62 -6.09
CA TYR A 81 -3.64 -2.94 -5.74
C TYR A 81 -4.49 -2.88 -4.49
N LEU A 82 -5.63 -3.56 -4.52
CA LEU A 82 -6.33 -3.97 -3.30
C LEU A 82 -5.76 -5.31 -2.82
N VAL A 83 -5.47 -5.39 -1.54
CA VAL A 83 -4.98 -6.59 -0.87
C VAL A 83 -6.08 -7.13 0.02
N LEU A 84 -6.55 -8.34 -0.29
CA LEU A 84 -7.72 -8.96 0.32
C LEU A 84 -7.38 -10.39 0.78
N PRO A 85 -7.98 -10.88 1.87
CA PRO A 85 -8.02 -12.31 2.13
C PRO A 85 -9.00 -13.00 1.17
N ARG A 86 -8.76 -14.29 0.87
CA ARG A 86 -9.55 -15.07 -0.09
C ARG A 86 -11.05 -15.09 0.26
N ASN A 87 -11.38 -15.30 1.53
CA ASN A 87 -12.76 -15.33 2.02
C ASN A 87 -13.52 -14.02 1.72
N LEU A 88 -12.89 -12.87 1.98
CA LEU A 88 -13.50 -11.57 1.72
C LEU A 88 -13.68 -11.35 0.22
N TYR A 89 -12.67 -11.69 -0.59
CA TYR A 89 -12.77 -11.55 -2.05
C TYR A 89 -13.95 -12.32 -2.63
N GLU A 90 -14.14 -13.59 -2.25
CA GLU A 90 -15.27 -14.40 -2.75
C GLU A 90 -16.62 -13.81 -2.37
N GLU A 91 -16.70 -13.16 -1.21
CA GLU A 91 -17.92 -12.56 -0.70
C GLU A 91 -18.30 -11.25 -1.40
N VAL A 92 -17.31 -10.43 -1.79
CA VAL A 92 -17.54 -9.07 -2.32
C VAL A 92 -17.21 -8.86 -3.80
N LYS A 93 -16.70 -9.89 -4.49
CA LYS A 93 -16.29 -9.81 -5.91
C LYS A 93 -17.39 -9.33 -6.87
N TYR A 94 -18.65 -9.63 -6.59
CA TYR A 94 -19.78 -9.25 -7.45
C TYR A 94 -20.58 -8.04 -6.94
N THR A 95 -20.21 -7.47 -5.79
CA THR A 95 -20.92 -6.34 -5.18
C THR A 95 -19.97 -5.14 -5.03
N ASP A 96 -19.29 -5.04 -3.89
CA ASP A 96 -18.56 -3.87 -3.43
C ASP A 96 -17.28 -3.63 -4.25
N LEU A 97 -16.62 -4.68 -4.74
CA LEU A 97 -15.40 -4.55 -5.56
C LEU A 97 -15.69 -4.02 -6.97
N SER A 98 -16.88 -4.28 -7.51
CA SER A 98 -17.19 -3.93 -8.89
C SER A 98 -17.08 -2.43 -9.18
N SER A 99 -17.44 -1.59 -8.20
CA SER A 99 -17.34 -0.14 -8.29
C SER A 99 -15.89 0.34 -8.19
N ILE A 100 -15.13 -0.21 -7.24
CA ILE A 100 -13.73 0.20 -6.99
C ILE A 100 -12.83 -0.19 -8.18
N LEU A 101 -13.02 -1.39 -8.73
CA LEU A 101 -12.23 -1.88 -9.87
C LEU A 101 -12.46 -1.08 -11.15
N LYS A 102 -13.62 -0.42 -11.29
CA LYS A 102 -13.97 0.40 -12.46
C LYS A 102 -13.32 1.78 -12.43
N GLN A 103 -13.09 2.37 -11.25
CA GLN A 103 -12.65 3.77 -11.16
C GLN A 103 -11.16 3.96 -11.49
N GLU A 104 -10.27 3.03 -11.14
CA GLU A 104 -8.81 3.29 -11.18
C GLU A 104 -7.97 2.13 -11.75
N ASN A 105 -8.59 1.22 -12.53
CA ASN A 105 -7.95 0.02 -13.08
C ASN A 105 -7.10 -0.75 -12.03
N VAL A 106 -7.67 -0.93 -10.85
CA VAL A 106 -7.00 -1.40 -9.63
C VAL A 106 -6.81 -2.91 -9.68
N GLY A 107 -5.58 -3.38 -9.49
CA GLY A 107 -5.28 -4.81 -9.40
C GLY A 107 -5.78 -5.42 -8.09
N ILE A 108 -5.78 -6.76 -8.01
CA ILE A 108 -6.15 -7.48 -6.81
C ILE A 108 -5.03 -8.45 -6.45
N VAL A 109 -4.59 -8.36 -5.20
CA VAL A 109 -3.70 -9.30 -4.54
C VAL A 109 -4.49 -10.06 -3.49
N ILE A 110 -4.38 -11.39 -3.52
CA ILE A 110 -4.90 -12.24 -2.46
C ILE A 110 -3.75 -12.62 -1.53
N ILE A 111 -3.97 -12.42 -0.23
CA ILE A 111 -3.02 -12.80 0.82
C ILE A 111 -2.78 -14.32 0.73
N GLY A 112 -1.52 -14.73 0.62
CA GLY A 112 -1.11 -16.12 0.45
C GLY A 112 -1.11 -16.65 -1.00
N GLU A 113 -1.69 -15.93 -1.97
CA GLU A 113 -1.80 -16.40 -3.36
C GLU A 113 -1.18 -15.46 -4.40
N GLY A 114 -1.01 -14.18 -4.06
CA GLY A 114 -0.40 -13.18 -4.92
C GLY A 114 -1.42 -12.49 -5.84
N ILE A 115 -0.95 -12.02 -6.99
CA ILE A 115 -1.74 -11.17 -7.90
C ILE A 115 -2.71 -12.05 -8.70
N ILE A 116 -4.03 -11.85 -8.51
CA ILE A 116 -5.09 -12.52 -9.30
C ILE A 116 -5.63 -11.62 -10.42
N ARG A 117 -5.52 -10.30 -10.27
CA ARG A 117 -5.90 -9.30 -11.29
C ARG A 117 -4.78 -8.28 -11.39
N LYS A 118 -4.20 -8.12 -12.58
CA LYS A 118 -3.17 -7.11 -12.81
C LYS A 118 -3.77 -5.71 -12.78
N SER A 119 -3.05 -4.76 -12.20
CA SER A 119 -3.40 -3.34 -12.26
C SER A 119 -3.03 -2.76 -13.62
N GLY A 120 -3.83 -1.83 -14.12
CA GLY A 120 -3.44 -0.96 -15.23
C GLY A 120 -2.39 0.05 -14.80
N ARG A 121 -1.55 0.46 -15.76
CA ARG A 121 -0.55 1.49 -15.49
C ARG A 121 -1.18 2.89 -15.54
N LYS A 122 -1.01 3.65 -14.46
CA LYS A 122 -1.31 5.09 -14.38
C LYS A 122 -0.07 5.90 -14.76
N THR A 123 -0.27 6.98 -15.52
CA THR A 123 0.77 7.95 -15.83
C THR A 123 0.91 8.91 -14.66
N LEU A 124 2.13 9.02 -14.11
CA LEU A 124 2.46 9.97 -13.05
C LEU A 124 3.30 11.11 -13.62
N THR A 125 3.09 12.33 -13.13
CA THR A 125 3.95 13.45 -13.47
C THR A 125 5.30 13.31 -12.75
N MET A 126 6.30 14.09 -13.18
CA MET A 126 7.57 14.14 -12.44
C MET A 126 7.36 14.63 -11.00
N GLY A 127 6.46 15.61 -10.79
CA GLY A 127 6.11 16.11 -9.46
C GLY A 127 5.53 15.03 -8.55
N ASP A 128 4.66 14.17 -9.09
CA ASP A 128 4.10 13.03 -8.35
C ASP A 128 5.20 12.04 -7.97
N ASN A 129 6.10 11.71 -8.90
CA ASN A 129 7.21 10.79 -8.65
C ASN A 129 8.14 11.30 -7.54
N VAL A 130 8.50 12.59 -7.55
CA VAL A 130 9.30 13.22 -6.50
C VAL A 130 8.57 13.17 -5.17
N MET A 131 7.28 13.52 -5.14
CA MET A 131 6.47 13.49 -3.93
C MET A 131 6.39 12.08 -3.32
N LEU A 132 6.17 11.05 -4.13
CA LEU A 132 6.12 9.67 -3.67
C LEU A 132 7.47 9.18 -3.15
N MET A 133 8.55 9.55 -3.84
CA MET A 133 9.92 9.25 -3.40
C MET A 133 10.22 9.86 -2.03
N ASP A 134 9.94 11.15 -1.84
CA ASP A 134 10.14 11.86 -0.58
C ASP A 134 9.30 11.24 0.55
N SER A 135 8.04 10.90 0.25
CA SER A 135 7.13 10.28 1.21
C SER A 135 7.63 8.91 1.65
N LEU A 136 8.10 8.07 0.71
CA LEU A 136 8.67 6.76 0.99
C LEU A 136 9.96 6.86 1.82
N ASN A 137 10.88 7.76 1.44
CA ASN A 137 12.12 7.99 2.19
C ASN A 137 11.85 8.42 3.64
N CYS A 138 10.86 9.30 3.85
CA CYS A 138 10.44 9.69 5.20
C CYS A 138 9.88 8.50 6.01
N ALA A 139 9.09 7.63 5.37
CA ALA A 139 8.54 6.43 6.02
C ALA A 139 9.64 5.41 6.37
N LEU A 140 10.57 5.14 5.45
CA LEU A 140 11.72 4.28 5.70
C LEU A 140 12.60 4.82 6.84
N ASN A 141 12.87 6.13 6.86
CA ASN A 141 13.62 6.73 7.96
C ASN A 141 12.89 6.60 9.30
N ARG A 142 11.56 6.76 9.32
CA ARG A 142 10.73 6.55 10.52
C ARG A 142 10.91 5.12 11.05
N GLU A 143 10.83 4.10 10.21
CA GLU A 143 11.04 2.71 10.63
C GLU A 143 12.49 2.46 11.10
N ASN A 144 13.48 3.00 10.40
CA ASN A 144 14.89 2.93 10.83
C ASN A 144 15.11 3.54 12.22
N VAL A 145 14.48 4.69 12.52
CA VAL A 145 14.54 5.32 13.85
C VAL A 145 13.89 4.43 14.91
N LYS A 146 12.74 3.80 14.63
CA LYS A 146 12.09 2.86 15.54
C LYS A 146 13.01 1.68 15.86
N ILE A 147 13.61 1.06 14.85
CA ILE A 147 14.54 -0.07 15.00
C ILE A 147 15.75 0.33 15.86
N ARG A 148 16.36 1.50 15.58
CA ARG A 148 17.51 2.00 16.34
C ARG A 148 17.17 2.31 17.79
N ARG A 149 15.97 2.83 18.07
CA ARG A 149 15.50 3.07 19.45
C ARG A 149 15.26 1.76 20.19
N GLY A 150 14.64 0.77 19.55
CA GLY A 150 14.42 -0.57 20.12
C GLY A 150 15.73 -1.26 20.51
N LYS A 151 16.74 -1.22 19.63
CA LYS A 151 18.08 -1.80 19.90
C LYS A 151 18.87 -1.10 21.01
N ARG A 152 18.49 0.13 21.39
CA ARG A 152 19.18 0.90 22.43
C ARG A 152 18.60 0.62 23.83
N LEU A 153 17.47 -0.07 23.89
CA LEU A 153 16.73 -0.44 25.11
C LEU A 153 16.82 -1.94 25.42
N SER A 154 17.49 -2.72 24.56
CA SER A 154 17.82 -4.14 24.72
C SER A 154 19.28 -4.32 25.07
#